data_AF-A0A946HUZ1-F1
#
_entry.id   AF-A0A946HUZ1-F1
#
_cell.length_a   1.000
_cell.length_b   1.000
_cell.length_c   1.000
_cell.angle_alpha   90.00
_cell.angle_beta   90.00
_cell.angle_gamma   90.00
#
_symmetry.space_group_name_H-M   'P 1'
#
loop_
_entity.id
_entity.type
_entity.pdbx_description
1 polymer ?
#
loop_
_entity_poly.entity_id
_entity_poly.type
_entity_poly.pdbx_seq_one_letter_code
_entity_poly.pdbx_strand_id
1 'polypeptide(L)'
;MKEPMMGAGPNPEQKKLGVDASYEQLEAAIPEVEAMKDFEQLNDFHSLTLDQHTKRLGSNLEEDEFVKGLPKKQRELLLLAGKLHDLGKVSPEGHQVHPKDPEKRQYLGHENESDRIIREVLPKHFELSSEDIDFVAKMAGLHASALTLMTNFAQNNEPKGKKLKSYDKFVARAEEIPGDMELIDKMRMIFALSKADKGAGYNESSDMADPKVENIKKLSDEGIAALNELEKALPALLAAIQGRRGGDNTAGIAFKDGEYVYEKPEVEKKVEVPLELRKLGGVLRDKTKVVAGLYEGLRGGSVDDAADKLKKVGLSDDQVAAVLETLE
;
A
#
# COMPACT_ATOMS: atom_id res chain seq x y z
N MET A 1 59.43 -38.51 -4.81
CA MET A 1 59.27 -37.09 -4.47
C MET A 1 57.89 -36.68 -4.96
N LYS A 2 57.00 -36.27 -4.05
CA LYS A 2 55.68 -35.72 -4.39
C LYS A 2 55.84 -34.22 -4.53
N GLU A 3 55.46 -33.66 -5.69
CA GLU A 3 55.36 -32.23 -5.87
C GLU A 3 54.26 -31.66 -4.95
N PRO A 4 54.47 -30.51 -4.30
CA PRO A 4 53.43 -29.85 -3.54
C PRO A 4 52.46 -29.17 -4.52
N MET A 5 51.17 -29.47 -4.40
CA MET A 5 50.13 -28.69 -5.06
C MET A 5 50.18 -27.26 -4.54
N MET A 6 50.52 -26.31 -5.40
CA MET A 6 50.41 -24.90 -5.11
C MET A 6 48.94 -24.57 -4.92
N GLY A 7 48.62 -24.02 -3.74
CA GLY A 7 47.29 -23.54 -3.42
C GLY A 7 46.80 -22.55 -4.46
N ALA A 8 45.53 -22.67 -4.83
CA ALA A 8 44.82 -21.66 -5.58
C ALA A 8 45.04 -20.31 -4.90
N GLY A 9 45.61 -19.36 -5.65
CA GLY A 9 45.79 -17.98 -5.19
C GLY A 9 44.44 -17.34 -4.84
N PRO A 10 44.46 -16.20 -4.13
CA PRO A 10 43.26 -15.48 -3.78
C PRO A 10 42.42 -15.17 -5.03
N ASN A 11 41.12 -15.48 -4.93
CA ASN A 11 40.10 -15.19 -5.92
C ASN A 11 40.24 -13.74 -6.39
N PRO A 12 40.30 -13.43 -7.71
CA PRO A 12 40.46 -12.06 -8.18
C PRO A 12 39.36 -11.18 -7.59
N GLU A 13 39.74 -10.01 -7.05
CA GLU A 13 38.82 -9.01 -6.50
C GLU A 13 37.70 -8.76 -7.52
N GLN A 14 36.50 -9.29 -7.25
CA GLN A 14 35.32 -9.00 -8.05
C GLN A 14 35.07 -7.49 -7.96
N LYS A 15 35.28 -6.78 -9.07
CA LYS A 15 34.99 -5.36 -9.17
C LYS A 15 33.53 -5.14 -8.75
N LYS A 16 33.33 -4.32 -7.73
CA LYS A 16 32.00 -3.94 -7.25
C LYS A 16 31.22 -3.24 -8.37
N LEU A 17 29.92 -3.50 -8.41
CA LEU A 17 28.98 -2.88 -9.34
C LEU A 17 28.64 -1.45 -8.90
N GLY A 18 28.43 -0.58 -9.88
CA GLY A 18 27.81 0.74 -9.67
C GLY A 18 26.30 0.61 -9.49
N VAL A 19 25.67 1.59 -8.82
CA VAL A 19 24.20 1.62 -8.61
C VAL A 19 23.41 1.64 -9.93
N ASP A 20 24.04 2.10 -11.00
CA ASP A 20 23.53 2.17 -12.37
C ASP A 20 23.74 0.88 -13.18
N ALA A 21 24.21 -0.20 -12.55
CA ALA A 21 24.47 -1.48 -13.22
C ALA A 21 23.28 -1.95 -14.07
N SER A 22 23.54 -2.37 -15.31
CA SER A 22 22.53 -2.95 -16.19
C SER A 22 22.03 -4.28 -15.66
N TYR A 23 20.87 -4.74 -16.13
CA TYR A 23 20.34 -6.04 -15.72
C TYR A 23 21.31 -7.18 -16.06
N GLU A 24 21.96 -7.13 -17.22
CA GLU A 24 22.94 -8.12 -17.67
C GLU A 24 24.19 -8.14 -16.77
N GLN A 25 24.59 -6.98 -16.24
CA GLN A 25 25.68 -6.92 -15.26
C GLN A 25 25.28 -7.54 -13.93
N LEU A 26 24.02 -7.38 -13.51
CA LEU A 26 23.48 -8.04 -12.33
C LEU A 26 23.40 -9.55 -12.53
N GLU A 27 22.83 -10.00 -13.66
CA GLU A 27 22.71 -11.41 -14.06
C GLU A 27 24.08 -12.10 -14.05
N ALA A 28 25.13 -11.45 -14.58
CA ALA A 28 26.47 -12.03 -14.63
C ALA A 28 27.19 -12.07 -13.27
N ALA A 29 26.76 -11.27 -12.28
CA ALA A 29 27.47 -11.08 -11.03
C ALA A 29 26.76 -11.65 -9.79
N ILE A 30 25.43 -11.75 -9.84
CA ILE A 30 24.56 -12.10 -8.72
C ILE A 30 23.79 -13.38 -9.07
N PRO A 31 24.11 -14.52 -8.43
CA PRO A 31 23.47 -15.80 -8.73
C PRO A 31 21.95 -15.78 -8.60
N GLU A 32 21.41 -15.02 -7.65
CA GLU A 32 19.96 -14.89 -7.45
C GLU A 32 19.29 -14.15 -8.62
N VAL A 33 20.00 -13.22 -9.29
CA VAL A 33 19.50 -12.56 -10.51
C VAL A 33 19.64 -13.49 -11.71
N GLU A 34 20.75 -14.24 -11.81
CA GLU A 34 20.93 -15.27 -12.84
C GLU A 34 19.79 -16.30 -12.80
N ALA A 35 19.34 -16.69 -11.60
CA ALA A 35 18.24 -17.64 -11.42
C ALA A 35 16.88 -17.14 -11.93
N MET A 36 16.71 -15.83 -12.21
CA MET A 36 15.49 -15.28 -12.82
C MET A 36 15.43 -15.54 -14.33
N LYS A 37 16.57 -15.84 -14.96
CA LYS A 37 16.68 -16.05 -16.41
C LYS A 37 15.83 -17.23 -16.84
N ASP A 38 14.96 -17.00 -17.82
CA ASP A 38 14.06 -18.02 -18.38
C ASP A 38 13.14 -18.67 -17.30
N PHE A 39 12.98 -18.03 -16.14
CA PHE A 39 12.14 -18.55 -15.07
C PHE A 39 10.67 -18.38 -15.45
N GLU A 40 10.01 -19.50 -15.71
CA GLU A 40 8.59 -19.56 -16.04
C GLU A 40 7.72 -19.25 -14.83
N GLN A 41 6.98 -18.14 -14.89
CA GLN A 41 6.18 -17.67 -13.77
C GLN A 41 4.87 -18.45 -13.57
N LEU A 42 4.44 -19.22 -14.58
CA LEU A 42 3.29 -20.15 -14.55
C LEU A 42 2.08 -19.64 -13.75
N ASN A 43 1.65 -18.40 -14.03
CA ASN A 43 0.49 -17.79 -13.38
C ASN A 43 -0.40 -17.06 -14.40
N ASP A 44 -1.59 -16.65 -13.95
CA ASP A 44 -2.64 -16.08 -14.81
C ASP A 44 -2.38 -14.61 -15.19
N PHE A 45 -1.42 -13.96 -14.54
CA PHE A 45 -1.15 -12.53 -14.67
C PHE A 45 0.09 -12.21 -15.49
N HIS A 46 0.85 -13.23 -15.91
CA HIS A 46 2.10 -13.08 -16.65
C HIS A 46 2.12 -13.98 -17.89
N SER A 47 2.57 -13.42 -19.01
CA SER A 47 2.93 -14.17 -20.22
C SER A 47 4.44 -14.18 -20.47
N LEU A 48 5.22 -13.49 -19.62
CA LEU A 48 6.67 -13.35 -19.75
C LEU A 48 7.41 -14.19 -18.70
N THR A 49 8.62 -14.63 -19.06
CA THR A 49 9.59 -15.13 -18.07
C THR A 49 9.96 -14.02 -17.10
N LEU A 50 10.48 -14.39 -15.92
CA LEU A 50 10.72 -13.42 -14.86
C LEU A 50 11.77 -12.36 -15.24
N ASP A 51 12.82 -12.72 -15.96
CA ASP A 51 13.83 -11.79 -16.45
C ASP A 51 13.26 -10.81 -17.50
N GLN A 52 12.41 -11.30 -18.42
CA GLN A 52 11.75 -10.48 -19.42
C GLN A 52 10.79 -9.48 -18.78
N HIS A 53 10.01 -9.95 -17.80
CA HIS A 53 9.13 -9.12 -16.98
C HIS A 53 9.93 -8.02 -16.26
N THR A 54 11.04 -8.38 -15.61
CA THR A 54 11.88 -7.44 -14.86
C THR A 54 12.52 -6.38 -15.76
N LYS A 55 13.01 -6.78 -16.95
CA LYS A 55 13.55 -5.84 -17.95
C LYS A 55 12.46 -4.87 -18.43
N ARG A 56 11.25 -5.37 -18.70
CA ARG A 56 10.12 -4.55 -19.14
C ARG A 56 9.66 -3.57 -18.05
N LEU A 57 9.58 -4.02 -16.80
CA LEU A 57 9.33 -3.13 -15.65
C LEU A 57 10.38 -2.01 -15.61
N GLY A 58 11.66 -2.36 -15.75
CA GLY A 58 12.75 -1.39 -15.81
C GLY A 58 12.50 -0.30 -16.87
N SER A 59 12.16 -0.70 -18.10
CA SER A 59 11.82 0.25 -19.17
C SER A 59 10.59 1.11 -18.84
N ASN A 60 9.52 0.50 -18.35
CA ASN A 60 8.30 1.23 -17.95
C ASN A 60 8.60 2.27 -16.86
N LEU A 61 9.48 1.93 -15.92
CA LEU A 61 9.86 2.78 -14.80
C LEU A 61 10.78 3.93 -15.22
N GLU A 62 11.66 3.71 -16.20
CA GLU A 62 12.47 4.78 -16.83
C GLU A 62 11.61 5.77 -17.62
N GLU A 63 10.46 5.32 -18.14
CA GLU A 63 9.51 6.14 -18.89
C GLU A 63 8.54 6.94 -18.00
N ASP A 64 8.39 6.60 -16.72
CA ASP A 64 7.51 7.30 -15.79
C ASP A 64 7.98 8.75 -15.52
N GLU A 65 7.10 9.72 -15.74
CA GLU A 65 7.42 11.16 -15.65
C GLU A 65 7.79 11.61 -14.23
N PHE A 66 7.19 11.03 -13.21
CA PHE A 66 7.58 11.32 -11.83
C PHE A 66 8.98 10.79 -11.55
N VAL A 67 9.30 9.57 -12.00
CA VAL A 67 10.63 8.96 -11.84
C VAL A 67 11.72 9.73 -12.58
N LYS A 68 11.44 10.22 -13.80
CA LYS A 68 12.36 11.10 -14.56
C LYS A 68 12.71 12.37 -13.79
N GLY A 69 11.74 12.92 -13.05
CA GLY A 69 11.88 14.14 -12.25
C GLY A 69 12.61 13.95 -10.90
N LEU A 70 12.85 12.72 -10.46
CA LEU A 70 13.56 12.46 -9.20
C LEU A 70 15.04 12.88 -9.28
N PRO A 71 15.67 13.23 -8.14
CA PRO A 71 17.11 13.43 -8.11
C PRO A 71 17.84 12.14 -8.50
N LYS A 72 18.99 12.30 -9.16
CA LYS A 72 19.72 11.19 -9.82
C LYS A 72 19.90 9.97 -8.91
N LYS A 73 20.35 10.19 -7.67
CA LYS A 73 20.60 9.11 -6.70
C LYS A 73 19.33 8.30 -6.40
N GLN A 74 18.23 8.97 -6.09
CA GLN A 74 16.93 8.35 -5.79
C GLN A 74 16.40 7.58 -7.00
N ARG A 75 16.54 8.15 -8.20
CA ARG A 75 16.16 7.47 -9.44
C ARG A 75 16.95 6.18 -9.66
N GLU A 76 18.27 6.23 -9.51
CA GLU A 76 19.13 5.05 -9.68
C GLU A 76 18.83 3.96 -8.63
N LEU A 77 18.60 4.35 -7.38
CA LEU A 77 18.20 3.41 -6.32
C LEU A 77 16.81 2.79 -6.59
N LEU A 78 15.86 3.58 -7.10
CA LEU A 78 14.54 3.07 -7.48
C LEU A 78 14.62 2.09 -8.64
N LEU A 79 15.43 2.38 -9.66
CA LEU A 79 15.67 1.48 -10.79
C LEU A 79 16.37 0.19 -10.35
N LEU A 80 17.32 0.28 -9.41
CA LEU A 80 17.93 -0.89 -8.80
C LEU A 80 16.90 -1.72 -8.02
N ALA A 81 16.00 -1.07 -7.26
CA ALA A 81 14.90 -1.76 -6.59
C ALA A 81 13.98 -2.47 -7.60
N GLY A 82 13.67 -1.84 -8.74
CA GLY A 82 12.89 -2.46 -9.82
C GLY A 82 13.55 -3.70 -10.40
N LYS A 83 14.88 -3.68 -10.60
CA LYS A 83 15.63 -4.85 -11.10
C LYS A 83 15.66 -6.03 -10.12
N LEU A 84 15.40 -5.77 -8.84
CA LEU A 84 15.52 -6.77 -7.76
C LEU A 84 14.18 -7.07 -7.07
N HIS A 85 13.09 -6.43 -7.48
CA HIS A 85 11.80 -6.43 -6.76
C HIS A 85 11.26 -7.85 -6.51
N ASP A 86 11.54 -8.75 -7.45
CA ASP A 86 11.00 -10.11 -7.51
C ASP A 86 12.04 -11.21 -7.22
N LEU A 87 13.21 -10.88 -6.68
CA LEU A 87 14.22 -11.87 -6.31
C LEU A 87 13.68 -13.00 -5.43
N GLY A 88 12.70 -12.73 -4.57
CA GLY A 88 12.06 -13.75 -3.76
C GLY A 88 11.32 -14.83 -4.56
N LYS A 89 10.92 -14.57 -5.81
CA LYS A 89 10.20 -15.55 -6.64
C LYS A 89 11.06 -16.75 -7.08
N VAL A 90 12.38 -16.62 -7.08
CA VAL A 90 13.30 -17.73 -7.41
C VAL A 90 13.69 -18.55 -6.17
N SER A 91 13.30 -18.10 -4.98
CA SER A 91 13.56 -18.76 -3.71
C SER A 91 12.45 -19.76 -3.37
N PRO A 92 12.76 -20.95 -2.81
CA PRO A 92 11.74 -21.92 -2.36
C PRO A 92 10.70 -21.34 -1.40
N GLU A 93 11.11 -20.38 -0.57
CA GLU A 93 10.25 -19.69 0.38
C GLU A 93 9.22 -18.79 -0.31
N GLY A 94 9.59 -18.16 -1.43
CA GLY A 94 8.74 -17.27 -2.21
C GLY A 94 8.05 -17.94 -3.40
N HIS A 95 8.37 -19.19 -3.72
CA HIS A 95 7.83 -19.95 -4.85
C HIS A 95 7.09 -21.20 -4.39
N GLN A 96 5.76 -21.23 -4.55
CA GLN A 96 4.96 -22.38 -4.14
C GLN A 96 4.06 -22.88 -5.28
N VAL A 97 3.72 -24.17 -5.25
CA VAL A 97 2.70 -24.74 -6.13
C VAL A 97 1.33 -24.22 -5.73
N HIS A 98 0.50 -23.83 -6.70
CA HIS A 98 -0.83 -23.31 -6.40
C HIS A 98 -1.74 -24.44 -5.83
N PRO A 99 -2.45 -24.21 -4.70
CA PRO A 99 -3.11 -25.28 -3.94
C PRO A 99 -4.30 -25.93 -4.68
N LYS A 100 -4.85 -25.25 -5.69
CA LYS A 100 -5.98 -25.76 -6.49
C LYS A 100 -5.60 -26.14 -7.91
N ASP A 101 -4.37 -25.86 -8.33
CA ASP A 101 -3.92 -26.08 -9.70
C ASP A 101 -2.40 -26.38 -9.70
N PRO A 102 -1.99 -27.66 -9.80
CA PRO A 102 -0.58 -28.05 -9.70
C PRO A 102 0.27 -27.56 -10.88
N GLU A 103 -0.36 -27.18 -12.00
CA GLU A 103 0.34 -26.61 -13.17
C GLU A 103 0.68 -25.13 -12.95
N LYS A 104 0.06 -24.48 -11.97
CA LYS A 104 0.28 -23.08 -11.63
C LYS A 104 1.20 -22.89 -10.44
N ARG A 105 1.69 -21.67 -10.31
CA ARG A 105 2.50 -21.22 -9.19
C ARG A 105 1.82 -20.05 -8.48
N GLN A 106 2.09 -19.95 -7.20
CA GLN A 106 1.75 -18.81 -6.37
C GLN A 106 3.04 -18.29 -5.71
N TYR A 107 3.08 -16.98 -5.50
CA TYR A 107 4.25 -16.29 -4.98
C TYR A 107 3.90 -15.57 -3.68
N LEU A 108 3.37 -16.30 -2.70
CA LEU A 108 2.97 -15.68 -1.43
C LEU A 108 4.21 -15.38 -0.59
N GLY A 109 4.41 -14.11 -0.24
CA GLY A 109 5.52 -13.67 0.62
C GLY A 109 6.84 -13.44 -0.10
N HIS A 110 6.87 -13.54 -1.43
CA HIS A 110 8.06 -13.26 -2.23
C HIS A 110 8.60 -11.84 -2.01
N GLU A 111 7.76 -10.87 -1.63
CA GLU A 111 8.17 -9.50 -1.35
C GLU A 111 9.09 -9.42 -0.12
N ASN A 112 8.75 -10.17 0.94
CA ASN A 112 9.57 -10.22 2.15
C ASN A 112 10.88 -10.98 1.89
N GLU A 113 10.83 -11.99 1.03
CA GLU A 113 12.00 -12.76 0.65
C GLU A 113 12.93 -11.93 -0.26
N SER A 114 12.39 -11.14 -1.19
CA SER A 114 13.15 -10.14 -1.96
C SER A 114 13.87 -9.16 -1.04
N ASP A 115 13.18 -8.57 -0.06
CA ASP A 115 13.79 -7.67 0.95
C ASP A 115 14.97 -8.36 1.64
N ARG A 116 14.76 -9.59 2.14
CA ARG A 116 15.81 -10.39 2.81
C ARG A 116 17.02 -10.64 1.91
N ILE A 117 16.79 -11.13 0.68
CA ILE A 117 17.86 -11.46 -0.28
C ILE A 117 18.64 -10.20 -0.66
N ILE A 118 17.95 -9.08 -0.93
CA ILE A 118 18.58 -7.80 -1.29
C ILE A 118 19.55 -7.34 -0.20
N ARG A 119 19.14 -7.43 1.08
CA ARG A 119 20.01 -7.06 2.21
C ARG A 119 21.24 -7.94 2.34
N GLU A 120 21.15 -9.18 1.90
CA GLU A 120 22.27 -10.12 1.91
C GLU A 120 23.22 -9.91 0.73
N VAL A 121 22.66 -9.66 -0.46
CA VAL A 121 23.40 -9.63 -1.73
C VAL A 121 24.05 -8.28 -1.98
N LEU A 122 23.33 -7.16 -1.77
CA LEU A 122 23.86 -5.84 -2.12
C LEU A 122 25.22 -5.51 -1.45
N PRO A 123 25.44 -5.78 -0.14
CA PRO A 123 26.75 -5.54 0.48
C PRO A 123 27.89 -6.34 -0.17
N LYS A 124 27.59 -7.52 -0.73
CA LYS A 124 28.58 -8.40 -1.38
C LYS A 124 28.97 -7.91 -2.76
N HIS A 125 28.07 -7.24 -3.49
CA HIS A 125 28.29 -6.89 -4.91
C HIS A 125 28.41 -5.39 -5.18
N PHE A 126 27.99 -4.50 -4.27
CA PHE A 126 28.01 -3.05 -4.46
C PHE A 126 28.79 -2.32 -3.37
N GLU A 127 29.15 -1.06 -3.65
CA GLU A 127 29.62 -0.07 -2.67
C GLU A 127 28.48 0.90 -2.33
N LEU A 128 27.43 0.38 -1.70
CA LEU A 128 26.29 1.18 -1.23
C LEU A 128 26.37 1.41 0.28
N SER A 129 25.85 2.54 0.73
CA SER A 129 25.66 2.77 2.17
C SER A 129 24.57 1.84 2.72
N SER A 130 24.57 1.61 4.04
CA SER A 130 23.49 0.84 4.68
C SER A 130 22.12 1.47 4.47
N GLU A 131 22.06 2.80 4.39
CA GLU A 131 20.84 3.56 4.11
C GLU A 131 20.33 3.29 2.68
N ASP A 132 21.23 3.28 1.70
CA ASP A 132 20.88 3.00 0.30
C ASP A 132 20.44 1.54 0.09
N ILE A 133 21.07 0.60 0.80
CA ILE A 133 20.66 -0.81 0.79
C ILE A 133 19.26 -0.95 1.41
N ASP A 134 19.01 -0.30 2.55
CA ASP A 134 17.71 -0.31 3.21
C ASP A 134 16.62 0.33 2.34
N PHE A 135 16.97 1.40 1.60
CA PHE A 135 16.11 2.00 0.60
C PHE A 135 15.67 0.98 -0.47
N VAL A 136 16.63 0.35 -1.12
CA VAL A 136 16.39 -0.61 -2.21
C VAL A 136 15.56 -1.79 -1.72
N ALA A 137 15.93 -2.35 -0.56
CA ALA A 137 15.24 -3.49 0.04
C ALA A 137 13.79 -3.17 0.42
N LYS A 138 13.53 -2.01 1.04
CA LYS A 138 12.16 -1.59 1.40
C LYS A 138 11.31 -1.28 0.18
N MET A 139 11.87 -0.64 -0.85
CA MET A 139 11.15 -0.38 -2.11
C MET A 139 10.73 -1.69 -2.79
N ALA A 140 11.67 -2.64 -2.91
CA ALA A 140 11.38 -3.98 -3.40
C ALA A 140 10.32 -4.70 -2.53
N GLY A 141 10.45 -4.69 -1.21
CA GLY A 141 9.49 -5.34 -0.30
C GLY A 141 8.10 -4.67 -0.23
N LEU A 142 7.94 -3.49 -0.85
CA LEU A 142 6.68 -2.76 -0.94
C LEU A 142 6.07 -2.73 -2.34
N HIS A 143 6.73 -3.29 -3.35
CA HIS A 143 6.33 -3.16 -4.75
C HIS A 143 4.89 -3.61 -5.03
N ALA A 144 4.41 -4.70 -4.39
CA ALA A 144 3.03 -5.19 -4.56
C ALA A 144 2.02 -4.55 -3.58
N SER A 145 2.50 -3.79 -2.59
CA SER A 145 1.64 -3.28 -1.51
C SER A 145 0.67 -2.19 -1.99
N ALA A 146 1.00 -1.42 -3.03
CA ALA A 146 0.06 -0.47 -3.62
C ALA A 146 -1.12 -1.15 -4.33
N LEU A 147 -0.93 -2.37 -4.87
CA LEU A 147 -2.02 -3.15 -5.47
C LEU A 147 -3.07 -3.53 -4.42
N THR A 148 -2.62 -3.91 -3.23
CA THR A 148 -3.53 -4.18 -2.10
C THR A 148 -4.31 -2.93 -1.70
N LEU A 149 -3.67 -1.76 -1.69
CA LEU A 149 -4.36 -0.50 -1.44
C LEU A 149 -5.36 -0.15 -2.55
N MET A 150 -4.97 -0.32 -3.80
CA MET A 150 -5.82 -0.10 -4.97
C MET A 150 -7.09 -0.95 -4.89
N THR A 151 -6.98 -2.25 -4.56
CA THR A 151 -8.17 -3.10 -4.37
C THR A 151 -9.05 -2.61 -3.24
N ASN A 152 -8.47 -2.22 -2.10
CA ASN A 152 -9.22 -1.66 -0.98
C ASN A 152 -9.90 -0.34 -1.35
N PHE A 153 -9.26 0.46 -2.20
CA PHE A 153 -9.78 1.74 -2.66
C PHE A 153 -10.95 1.54 -3.61
N ALA A 154 -10.80 0.70 -4.63
CA ALA A 154 -11.86 0.36 -5.57
C ALA A 154 -13.10 -0.22 -4.89
N GLN A 155 -12.93 -0.96 -3.78
CA GLN A 155 -14.05 -1.53 -3.01
C GLN A 155 -14.75 -0.53 -2.09
N ASN A 156 -14.06 0.54 -1.67
CA ASN A 156 -14.57 1.45 -0.65
C ASN A 156 -14.84 2.87 -1.16
N ASN A 157 -14.22 3.29 -2.27
CA ASN A 157 -14.14 4.62 -2.94
C ASN A 157 -13.80 5.82 -2.04
N GLU A 158 -14.27 5.83 -0.80
CA GLU A 158 -14.16 6.89 0.18
C GLU A 158 -13.90 6.26 1.57
N PRO A 159 -12.68 5.75 1.84
CA PRO A 159 -12.38 5.14 3.13
C PRO A 159 -12.56 6.15 4.28
N LYS A 160 -13.37 5.77 5.29
CA LYS A 160 -13.60 6.54 6.52
C LYS A 160 -13.37 5.68 7.77
N GLY A 161 -13.01 6.33 8.87
CA GLY A 161 -12.89 5.70 10.19
C GLY A 161 -12.03 4.43 10.14
N LYS A 162 -12.57 3.28 10.56
CA LYS A 162 -11.84 1.99 10.60
C LYS A 162 -11.28 1.55 9.25
N LYS A 163 -11.87 1.98 8.12
CA LYS A 163 -11.39 1.63 6.77
C LYS A 163 -10.05 2.30 6.42
N LEU A 164 -9.65 3.35 7.14
CA LEU A 164 -8.33 3.97 7.00
C LEU A 164 -7.18 3.13 7.58
N LYS A 165 -7.46 2.09 8.37
CA LYS A 165 -6.41 1.30 9.06
C LYS A 165 -5.44 0.61 8.10
N SER A 166 -5.90 0.12 6.95
CA SER A 166 -5.01 -0.52 5.95
C SER A 166 -4.08 0.51 5.31
N TYR A 167 -4.60 1.70 5.01
CA TYR A 167 -3.82 2.81 4.47
C TYR A 167 -2.81 3.34 5.49
N ASP A 168 -3.20 3.49 6.75
CA ASP A 168 -2.32 3.91 7.85
C ASP A 168 -1.14 2.94 8.05
N LYS A 169 -1.38 1.62 7.93
CA LYS A 169 -0.31 0.62 7.94
C LYS A 169 0.65 0.77 6.76
N PHE A 170 0.12 1.04 5.57
CA PHE A 170 0.97 1.27 4.39
C PHE A 170 1.79 2.55 4.53
N VAL A 171 1.17 3.64 5.00
CA VAL A 171 1.85 4.90 5.31
C VAL A 171 2.96 4.68 6.32
N ALA A 172 2.71 3.93 7.40
CA ALA A 172 3.74 3.61 8.38
C ALA A 172 4.95 2.90 7.74
N ARG A 173 4.72 1.96 6.82
CA ARG A 173 5.84 1.29 6.09
C ARG A 173 6.54 2.23 5.12
N ALA A 174 5.83 3.16 4.47
CA ALA A 174 6.43 4.16 3.59
C ALA A 174 7.26 5.19 4.38
N GLU A 175 6.84 5.55 5.60
CA GLU A 175 7.59 6.41 6.52
C GLU A 175 8.95 5.80 6.91
N GLU A 176 9.04 4.48 6.96
CA GLU A 176 10.29 3.76 7.26
C GLU A 176 11.29 3.72 6.08
N ILE A 177 10.89 4.11 4.87
CA ILE A 177 11.83 4.17 3.74
C ILE A 177 12.85 5.29 4.05
N PRO A 178 14.16 5.01 4.06
CA PRO A 178 15.16 6.01 4.38
C PRO A 178 15.28 7.10 3.31
N GLY A 179 16.06 8.14 3.60
CA GLY A 179 16.22 9.31 2.74
C GLY A 179 15.35 10.50 3.13
N ASP A 180 15.93 11.69 2.92
CA ASP A 180 15.31 12.99 3.12
C ASP A 180 14.37 13.31 1.94
N MET A 181 13.16 12.78 2.02
CA MET A 181 12.09 12.99 1.04
C MET A 181 10.75 13.10 1.75
N GLU A 182 9.86 13.91 1.19
CA GLU A 182 8.48 14.00 1.64
C GLU A 182 7.79 12.63 1.51
N LEU A 183 6.94 12.30 2.49
CA LEU A 183 6.20 11.03 2.50
C LEU A 183 5.38 10.81 1.23
N ILE A 184 4.80 11.89 0.68
CA ILE A 184 4.03 11.80 -0.57
C ILE A 184 4.89 11.36 -1.75
N ASP A 185 6.16 11.75 -1.79
CA ASP A 185 7.06 11.35 -2.87
C ASP A 185 7.52 9.91 -2.68
N LYS A 186 7.79 9.47 -1.44
CA LYS A 186 8.03 8.03 -1.14
C LYS A 186 6.85 7.16 -1.59
N MET A 187 5.63 7.59 -1.30
CA MET A 187 4.39 6.93 -1.75
C MET A 187 4.29 6.88 -3.29
N ARG A 188 4.58 7.99 -3.97
CA ARG A 188 4.59 8.06 -5.44
C ARG A 188 5.66 7.17 -6.06
N MET A 189 6.83 7.02 -5.43
CA MET A 189 7.85 6.06 -5.87
C MET A 189 7.32 4.62 -5.80
N ILE A 190 6.61 4.25 -4.73
CA ILE A 190 5.99 2.92 -4.62
C ILE A 190 4.94 2.75 -5.73
N PHE A 191 4.13 3.77 -5.99
CA PHE A 191 3.10 3.71 -7.02
C PHE A 191 3.68 3.62 -8.43
N ALA A 192 4.76 4.36 -8.72
CA ALA A 192 5.48 4.25 -9.98
C ALA A 192 6.02 2.83 -10.18
N LEU A 193 6.63 2.25 -9.14
CA LEU A 193 7.10 0.86 -9.18
C LEU A 193 5.96 -0.14 -9.41
N SER A 194 4.83 -0.01 -8.69
CA SER A 194 3.67 -0.89 -8.88
C SER A 194 3.00 -0.72 -10.25
N LYS A 195 2.96 0.49 -10.81
CA LYS A 195 2.44 0.75 -12.16
C LYS A 195 3.34 0.11 -13.22
N ALA A 196 4.66 0.27 -13.07
CA ALA A 196 5.65 -0.32 -13.97
C ALA A 196 5.60 -1.85 -13.96
N ASP A 197 5.50 -2.46 -12.77
CA ASP A 197 5.30 -3.90 -12.53
C ASP A 197 4.00 -4.38 -13.19
N LYS A 198 2.88 -3.72 -12.88
CA LYS A 198 1.57 -4.05 -13.46
C LYS A 198 1.57 -3.97 -14.99
N GLY A 199 2.28 -3.01 -15.57
CA GLY A 199 2.43 -2.83 -17.01
C GLY A 199 3.45 -3.76 -17.67
N ALA A 200 4.13 -4.62 -16.91
CA ALA A 200 5.16 -5.54 -17.39
C ALA A 200 4.67 -7.01 -17.45
N GLY A 201 3.36 -7.26 -17.34
CA GLY A 201 2.79 -8.62 -17.40
C GLY A 201 2.80 -9.27 -18.80
N TYR A 202 3.00 -8.48 -19.86
CA TYR A 202 2.96 -8.90 -21.26
C TYR A 202 3.91 -8.07 -22.13
N ASN A 203 4.23 -8.55 -23.34
CA ASN A 203 4.95 -7.78 -24.37
C ASN A 203 4.04 -7.55 -25.60
N GLU A 204 4.16 -6.41 -26.27
CA GLU A 204 3.36 -6.12 -27.48
C GLU A 204 3.72 -7.04 -28.66
N SER A 205 4.88 -7.71 -28.60
CA SER A 205 5.34 -8.71 -29.56
C SER A 205 4.83 -10.13 -29.29
N SER A 206 4.22 -10.40 -28.14
CA SER A 206 3.43 -11.63 -27.97
C SER A 206 2.21 -11.51 -28.89
N ASP A 207 1.91 -12.58 -29.62
CA ASP A 207 0.79 -12.59 -30.55
C ASP A 207 -0.47 -12.10 -29.84
N MET A 208 -0.89 -10.87 -30.13
CA MET A 208 -2.11 -10.23 -29.60
C MET A 208 -3.39 -10.97 -29.99
N ALA A 209 -3.26 -12.09 -30.70
CA ALA A 209 -4.29 -13.07 -31.01
C ALA A 209 -4.48 -14.13 -29.90
N ASP A 210 -3.59 -14.23 -28.90
CA ASP A 210 -3.80 -15.11 -27.74
C ASP A 210 -4.76 -14.44 -26.74
N PRO A 211 -5.96 -15.03 -26.49
CA PRO A 211 -6.93 -14.49 -25.53
C PRO A 211 -6.36 -14.30 -24.12
N LYS A 212 -5.34 -15.08 -23.73
CA LYS A 212 -4.65 -14.92 -22.45
C LYS A 212 -3.91 -13.58 -22.39
N VAL A 213 -3.18 -13.24 -23.45
CA VAL A 213 -2.41 -11.99 -23.55
C VAL A 213 -3.34 -10.78 -23.58
N GLU A 214 -4.44 -10.85 -24.35
CA GLU A 214 -5.45 -9.78 -24.38
C GLU A 214 -6.06 -9.54 -22.98
N ASN A 215 -6.38 -10.62 -22.25
CA ASN A 215 -6.90 -10.52 -20.90
C ASN A 215 -5.88 -9.94 -19.91
N ILE A 216 -4.61 -10.36 -19.98
CA ILE A 216 -3.53 -9.80 -19.15
C ILE A 216 -3.39 -8.30 -19.41
N LYS A 217 -3.38 -7.89 -20.69
CA LYS A 217 -3.32 -6.48 -21.07
C LYS A 217 -4.48 -5.69 -20.49
N LYS A 218 -5.71 -6.17 -20.65
CA LYS A 218 -6.90 -5.54 -20.08
C LYS A 218 -6.79 -5.37 -18.56
N LEU A 219 -6.39 -6.42 -17.83
CA LEU A 219 -6.20 -6.38 -16.38
C LEU A 219 -5.08 -5.43 -15.95
N SER A 220 -4.06 -5.27 -16.80
CA SER A 220 -2.96 -4.34 -16.59
C SER A 220 -3.43 -2.89 -16.77
N ASP A 221 -4.12 -2.60 -17.88
CA ASP A 221 -4.70 -1.29 -18.19
C ASP A 221 -5.68 -0.83 -17.08
N GLU A 222 -6.59 -1.73 -16.65
CA GLU A 222 -7.52 -1.47 -15.55
C GLU A 222 -6.81 -1.23 -14.21
N GLY A 223 -5.77 -2.03 -13.91
CA GLY A 223 -4.98 -1.88 -12.68
C GLY A 223 -4.20 -0.57 -12.64
N ILE A 224 -3.57 -0.18 -13.76
CA ILE A 224 -2.85 1.10 -13.87
C ILE A 224 -3.82 2.28 -13.73
N ALA A 225 -5.00 2.20 -14.36
CA ALA A 225 -6.03 3.23 -14.21
C ALA A 225 -6.48 3.39 -12.76
N ALA A 226 -6.69 2.28 -12.03
CA ALA A 226 -7.07 2.31 -10.62
C ALA A 226 -5.93 2.82 -9.71
N LEU A 227 -4.67 2.48 -10.01
CA LEU A 227 -3.50 3.05 -9.31
C LEU A 227 -3.41 4.56 -9.53
N ASN A 228 -3.62 5.04 -10.75
CA ASN A 228 -3.65 6.47 -11.06
C ASN A 228 -4.77 7.20 -10.31
N GLU A 229 -5.94 6.56 -10.16
CA GLU A 229 -7.04 7.13 -9.40
C GLU A 229 -6.75 7.20 -7.89
N LEU A 230 -6.15 6.15 -7.33
CA LEU A 230 -5.65 6.15 -5.96
C LEU A 230 -4.56 7.22 -5.75
N GLU A 231 -3.68 7.42 -6.74
CA GLU A 231 -2.64 8.45 -6.71
C GLU A 231 -3.22 9.86 -6.60
N LYS A 232 -4.32 10.14 -7.30
CA LYS A 232 -5.05 11.42 -7.16
C LYS A 232 -5.63 11.59 -5.75
N ALA A 233 -6.09 10.50 -5.12
CA ALA A 233 -6.64 10.53 -3.77
C ALA A 233 -5.57 10.67 -2.68
N LEU A 234 -4.30 10.44 -3.00
CA LEU A 234 -3.20 10.35 -2.05
C LEU A 234 -3.08 11.55 -1.11
N PRO A 235 -3.13 12.83 -1.56
CA PRO A 235 -3.05 13.98 -0.65
C PRO A 235 -4.17 13.99 0.41
N ALA A 236 -5.41 13.73 0.00
CA ALA A 236 -6.55 13.65 0.90
C ALA A 236 -6.45 12.46 1.86
N LEU A 237 -5.94 11.32 1.37
CA LEU A 237 -5.72 10.11 2.15
C LEU A 237 -4.69 10.35 3.26
N LEU A 238 -3.57 11.00 2.94
CA LEU A 238 -2.54 11.35 3.92
C LEU A 238 -3.07 12.32 4.98
N ALA A 239 -3.82 13.34 4.57
CA ALA A 239 -4.48 14.27 5.50
C ALA A 239 -5.49 13.56 6.42
N ALA A 240 -6.29 12.64 5.89
CA ALA A 240 -7.24 11.85 6.68
C ALA A 240 -6.53 10.92 7.69
N ILE A 241 -5.41 10.30 7.30
CA ILE A 241 -4.59 9.48 8.19
C ILE A 241 -3.97 10.33 9.30
N GLN A 242 -3.45 11.51 8.97
CA GLN A 242 -2.91 12.43 9.96
C GLN A 242 -4.00 12.89 10.95
N GLY A 243 -5.19 13.24 10.46
CA GLY A 243 -6.34 13.56 11.31
C GLY A 243 -6.69 12.41 12.25
N ARG A 244 -6.76 11.18 11.73
CA ARG A 244 -7.00 9.96 12.52
C ARG A 244 -5.95 9.74 13.60
N ARG A 245 -4.66 9.86 13.27
CA ARG A 245 -3.55 9.76 14.24
C ARG A 245 -3.62 10.86 15.31
N GLY A 246 -4.18 12.02 14.96
CA GLY A 246 -4.50 13.11 15.89
C GLY A 246 -5.77 12.92 16.74
N GLY A 247 -6.48 11.79 16.61
CA GLY A 247 -7.67 11.45 17.40
C GLY A 247 -9.01 11.63 16.69
N ASP A 248 -9.03 12.02 15.42
CA ASP A 248 -10.25 12.12 14.63
C ASP A 248 -10.71 10.73 14.14
N ASN A 249 -11.59 10.09 14.91
CA ASN A 249 -12.12 8.77 14.57
C ASN A 249 -13.12 8.78 13.40
N THR A 250 -13.53 9.97 12.93
CA THR A 250 -14.45 10.17 11.81
C THR A 250 -13.73 10.54 10.51
N ALA A 251 -12.41 10.79 10.58
CA ALA A 251 -11.60 11.13 9.43
C ALA A 251 -11.85 10.20 8.23
N GLY A 252 -11.90 10.80 7.06
CA GLY A 252 -12.10 10.09 5.80
C GLY A 252 -11.89 11.01 4.62
N ILE A 253 -11.98 10.45 3.42
CA ILE A 253 -11.97 11.22 2.19
C ILE A 253 -13.36 11.24 1.56
N ALA A 254 -13.64 12.24 0.74
CA ALA A 254 -14.83 12.30 -0.10
C ALA A 254 -14.44 12.82 -1.49
N PHE A 255 -15.16 12.40 -2.54
CA PHE A 255 -14.98 12.94 -3.89
C PHE A 255 -15.99 14.07 -4.13
N LYS A 256 -15.52 15.32 -4.16
CA LYS A 256 -16.35 16.54 -4.30
C LYS A 256 -15.78 17.42 -5.40
N ASP A 257 -16.65 17.91 -6.28
CA ASP A 257 -16.29 18.84 -7.36
C ASP A 257 -15.13 18.37 -8.27
N GLY A 258 -15.02 17.04 -8.46
CA GLY A 258 -13.98 16.42 -9.28
C GLY A 258 -12.66 16.14 -8.56
N GLU A 259 -12.58 16.38 -7.24
CA GLU A 259 -11.37 16.21 -6.45
C GLU A 259 -11.62 15.37 -5.19
N TYR A 260 -10.58 14.65 -4.74
CA TYR A 260 -10.61 14.02 -3.43
C TYR A 260 -10.25 15.04 -2.36
N VAL A 261 -11.12 15.18 -1.36
CA VAL A 261 -10.92 16.10 -0.25
C VAL A 261 -10.92 15.35 1.08
N TYR A 262 -10.07 15.80 2.01
CA TYR A 262 -10.15 15.35 3.40
C TYR A 262 -11.42 15.92 4.02
N GLU A 263 -12.32 15.04 4.43
CA GLU A 263 -13.53 15.41 5.16
C GLU A 263 -13.21 15.46 6.65
N LYS A 264 -12.92 16.67 7.14
CA LYS A 264 -12.99 16.94 8.59
C LYS A 264 -14.45 16.83 9.01
N PRO A 265 -14.75 16.25 10.19
CA PRO A 265 -16.09 16.36 10.71
C PRO A 265 -16.49 17.84 10.80
N GLU A 266 -17.70 18.17 10.34
CA GLU A 266 -18.41 19.28 10.96
C GLU A 266 -18.35 18.99 12.45
N VAL A 267 -17.66 19.87 13.19
CA VAL A 267 -17.45 19.77 14.63
C VAL A 267 -18.71 19.16 15.25
N GLU A 268 -18.63 17.91 15.74
CA GLU A 268 -19.60 17.44 16.71
C GLU A 268 -19.53 18.49 17.81
N LYS A 269 -20.50 19.40 17.86
CA LYS A 269 -20.73 20.25 19.02
C LYS A 269 -20.67 19.28 20.17
N LYS A 270 -19.64 19.38 21.01
CA LYS A 270 -19.63 18.71 22.30
C LYS A 270 -20.88 19.18 23.01
N VAL A 271 -21.96 18.40 22.92
CA VAL A 271 -23.10 18.56 23.80
C VAL A 271 -22.57 18.06 25.13
N GLU A 272 -22.17 18.98 26.00
CA GLU A 272 -21.91 18.64 27.40
C GLU A 272 -23.19 18.03 27.94
N VAL A 273 -23.19 16.71 28.11
CA VAL A 273 -24.28 16.00 28.76
C VAL A 273 -24.28 16.45 30.22
N PRO A 274 -25.35 17.14 30.71
CA PRO A 274 -25.46 17.58 32.10
C PRO A 274 -25.17 16.43 33.07
N LEU A 275 -24.55 16.77 34.20
CA LEU A 275 -24.08 15.80 35.20
C LEU A 275 -25.24 14.94 35.75
N GLU A 276 -26.46 15.45 35.67
CA GLU A 276 -27.74 14.88 36.07
C GLU A 276 -28.10 13.70 35.16
N LEU A 277 -27.91 13.82 33.83
CA LEU A 277 -28.08 12.72 32.87
C LEU A 277 -27.03 11.62 33.05
N ARG A 278 -25.84 11.93 33.60
CA ARG A 278 -24.85 10.90 33.97
C ARG A 278 -25.30 10.06 35.16
N LYS A 279 -26.08 10.61 36.08
CA LYS A 279 -26.61 9.89 37.27
C LYS A 279 -27.72 8.89 36.93
N LEU A 280 -28.44 9.10 35.81
CA LEU A 280 -29.39 8.12 35.24
C LEU A 280 -28.70 6.89 34.59
N GLY A 281 -27.36 6.84 34.62
CA GLY A 281 -26.53 5.85 33.93
C GLY A 281 -26.68 4.39 34.35
N GLY A 282 -27.58 4.07 35.29
CA GLY A 282 -27.97 2.70 35.63
C GLY A 282 -29.24 2.20 34.95
N VAL A 283 -30.08 3.08 34.38
CA VAL A 283 -31.44 2.71 33.94
C VAL A 283 -31.61 2.69 32.41
N LEU A 284 -30.71 3.32 31.65
CA LEU A 284 -30.82 3.42 30.19
C LEU A 284 -29.80 2.52 29.51
N ARG A 285 -30.27 1.37 28.99
CA ARG A 285 -29.47 0.36 28.26
C ARG A 285 -28.77 0.91 27.01
N ASP A 286 -29.19 2.06 26.49
CA ASP A 286 -28.67 2.60 25.23
C ASP A 286 -28.64 4.14 25.24
N LYS A 287 -27.62 4.71 25.88
CA LYS A 287 -27.43 6.16 26.07
C LYS A 287 -27.46 6.95 24.75
N THR A 288 -27.04 6.33 23.66
CA THR A 288 -26.97 6.93 22.32
C THR A 288 -28.36 7.26 21.74
N LYS A 289 -29.36 6.40 22.00
CA LYS A 289 -30.73 6.60 21.49
C LYS A 289 -31.48 7.72 22.21
N VAL A 290 -31.21 7.87 23.49
CA VAL A 290 -31.82 8.94 24.31
C VAL A 290 -31.28 10.31 23.88
N VAL A 291 -29.97 10.43 23.68
CA VAL A 291 -29.35 11.65 23.15
C VAL A 291 -29.87 11.99 21.74
N ALA A 292 -30.01 10.98 20.87
CA ALA A 292 -30.58 11.17 19.54
C ALA A 292 -32.05 11.64 19.58
N GLY A 293 -32.88 11.05 20.46
CA GLY A 293 -34.28 11.43 20.64
C GLY A 293 -34.46 12.86 21.16
N LEU A 294 -33.64 13.27 22.14
CA LEU A 294 -33.59 14.65 22.65
C LEU A 294 -33.21 15.64 21.55
N TYR A 295 -32.17 15.32 20.79
CA TYR A 295 -31.64 16.21 19.76
C TYR A 295 -32.65 16.39 18.61
N GLU A 296 -33.33 15.33 18.19
CA GLU A 296 -34.40 15.42 17.20
C GLU A 296 -35.61 16.22 17.69
N GLY A 297 -36.02 16.04 18.95
CA GLY A 297 -37.16 16.75 19.52
C GLY A 297 -36.90 18.24 19.70
N LEU A 298 -35.75 18.62 20.27
CA LEU A 298 -35.36 20.03 20.46
C LEU A 298 -35.14 20.76 19.13
N ARG A 299 -34.77 20.04 18.07
CA ARG A 299 -34.68 20.58 16.70
C ARG A 299 -36.05 20.87 16.08
N GLY A 300 -37.12 20.25 16.58
CA GLY A 300 -38.52 20.52 16.23
C GLY A 300 -39.09 21.80 16.85
N GLY A 301 -38.40 22.36 17.86
CA GLY A 301 -38.70 23.69 18.42
C GLY A 301 -39.68 23.72 19.58
N SER A 302 -40.14 22.58 20.10
CA SER A 302 -40.97 22.52 21.32
C SER A 302 -40.50 21.44 22.31
N VAL A 303 -40.69 21.71 23.60
CA VAL A 303 -40.38 20.76 24.69
C VAL A 303 -41.31 19.53 24.62
N ASP A 304 -42.54 19.72 24.15
CA ASP A 304 -43.52 18.64 23.97
C ASP A 304 -43.08 17.63 22.89
N ASP A 305 -42.47 18.11 21.79
CA ASP A 305 -41.91 17.23 20.74
C ASP A 305 -40.73 16.39 21.26
N ALA A 306 -39.90 16.97 22.13
CA ALA A 306 -38.83 16.25 22.82
C ALA A 306 -39.38 15.19 23.77
N ALA A 307 -40.46 15.49 24.49
CA ALA A 307 -41.14 14.54 25.37
C ALA A 307 -41.63 13.31 24.59
N ASP A 308 -42.32 13.51 23.47
CA ASP A 308 -42.87 12.44 22.63
C ASP A 308 -41.79 11.57 22.00
N LYS A 309 -40.67 12.17 21.60
CA LYS A 309 -39.52 11.44 21.04
C LYS A 309 -38.82 10.60 22.11
N LEU A 310 -38.72 11.10 23.35
CA LEU A 310 -38.15 10.36 24.47
C LEU A 310 -39.00 9.15 24.88
N LYS A 311 -40.34 9.28 24.85
CA LYS A 311 -41.24 8.13 25.06
C LYS A 311 -41.09 7.08 23.96
N LYS A 312 -40.94 7.49 22.69
CA LYS A 312 -40.73 6.57 21.56
C LYS A 312 -39.45 5.75 21.64
N VAL A 313 -38.43 6.24 22.34
CA VAL A 313 -37.21 5.46 22.63
C VAL A 313 -37.30 4.64 23.92
N GLY A 314 -38.50 4.55 24.52
CA GLY A 314 -38.83 3.62 25.59
C GLY A 314 -38.72 4.17 27.01
N LEU A 315 -38.64 5.49 27.19
CA LEU A 315 -38.67 6.10 28.53
C LEU A 315 -40.10 6.16 29.07
N SER A 316 -40.24 5.89 30.36
CA SER A 316 -41.49 6.13 31.10
C SER A 316 -41.77 7.62 31.31
N ASP A 317 -43.02 7.99 31.59
CA ASP A 317 -43.41 9.38 31.79
C ASP A 317 -42.59 10.08 32.89
N ASP A 318 -42.32 9.40 34.01
CA ASP A 318 -41.51 9.92 35.11
C ASP A 318 -40.05 10.17 34.68
N GLN A 319 -39.50 9.32 33.80
CA GLN A 319 -38.15 9.49 33.26
C GLN A 319 -38.07 10.61 32.24
N VAL A 320 -39.11 10.79 31.42
CA VAL A 320 -39.19 11.90 30.48
C VAL A 320 -39.29 13.22 31.25
N ALA A 321 -40.15 13.30 32.28
CA ALA A 321 -40.28 14.48 33.12
C ALA A 321 -38.94 14.87 33.78
N ALA A 322 -38.24 13.90 34.38
CA ALA A 322 -36.94 14.14 35.02
C ALA A 322 -35.85 14.61 34.04
N VAL A 323 -35.94 14.24 32.76
CA VAL A 323 -34.99 14.67 31.73
C VAL A 323 -35.34 16.07 31.21
N LEU A 324 -36.62 16.39 31.03
CA LEU A 324 -37.05 17.71 30.58
C LEU A 324 -36.86 18.79 31.67
N GLU A 325 -37.02 18.44 32.94
CA GLU A 325 -36.74 19.35 34.08
C GLU A 325 -35.27 19.81 34.12
N THR A 326 -34.34 19.07 33.49
CA THR A 326 -32.93 19.48 33.38
C THR A 326 -32.65 20.43 32.20
N LEU A 327 -33.66 20.74 31.38
CA LEU A 327 -33.55 21.61 30.21
C LEU A 327 -34.16 23.01 30.43
N GLU A 328 -34.93 23.22 31.51
CA GLU A 328 -35.37 24.54 31.98
C GLU A 328 -34.28 25.24 32.81
#